data_AF-A0A383AXM6-F1
#
_entry.id   AF-A0A383AXM6-F1
#
_cell.length_a   1.000
_cell.length_b   1.000
_cell.length_c   1.000
_cell.angle_alpha   90.00
_cell.angle_beta   90.00
_cell.angle_gamma   90.00
#
_symmetry.space_group_name_H-M   'P 1'
#
loop_
_entity.id
_entity.type
_entity.pdbx_description
1 polymer ?
#
loop_
_entity_poly.entity_id
_entity_poly.type
_entity_poly.pdbx_seq_one_letter_code
_entity_poly.pdbx_strand_id
1 'polypeptide(L)'
;MPSINQRFHGLDALRGFAMLLGIVLHAALPYMGFSESMIWPSDNDDSRLIVIIFQFIHLWRMPVFFILSGFFASLLVSRYGWTYWWKNRFLRVLLPIIIFTFIMSATIPWIFKYGYTQKLSLFYSNDNQPHHLWFLWHLIIITLFT
;
A
#
# COMPACT_ATOMS: atom_id res chain seq x y z
N MET A 1 -32.74 8.58 2.39
CA MET A 1 -31.52 9.03 1.68
C MET A 1 -30.60 9.66 2.70
N PRO A 2 -29.31 9.29 2.78
CA PRO A 2 -28.37 9.95 3.70
C PRO A 2 -28.33 11.45 3.41
N SER A 3 -28.25 12.27 4.45
CA SER A 3 -28.26 13.73 4.30
C SER A 3 -27.01 14.19 3.53
N ILE A 4 -27.12 15.29 2.79
CA ILE A 4 -26.11 15.82 1.86
C ILE A 4 -24.73 16.05 2.53
N ASN A 5 -24.64 16.04 3.87
CA ASN A 5 -23.41 16.24 4.64
C ASN A 5 -23.11 15.18 5.72
N GLN A 6 -23.70 13.98 5.64
CA GLN A 6 -23.36 12.92 6.61
C GLN A 6 -21.92 12.43 6.39
N ARG A 7 -21.03 12.74 7.35
CA ARG A 7 -19.64 12.26 7.39
C ARG A 7 -19.54 11.08 8.36
N PHE A 8 -18.95 9.98 7.90
CA PHE A 8 -18.80 8.77 8.69
C PHE A 8 -17.50 8.82 9.50
N HIS A 9 -17.51 9.55 10.61
CA HIS A 9 -16.32 9.73 11.48
C HIS A 9 -15.72 8.42 11.97
N GLY A 10 -16.54 7.41 12.26
CA GLY A 10 -16.04 6.08 12.67
C GLY A 10 -15.25 5.36 11.58
N LEU A 11 -15.68 5.47 10.31
CA LEU A 11 -14.97 4.87 9.18
C LEU A 11 -13.68 5.63 8.85
N ASP A 12 -13.70 6.97 9.00
CA ASP A 12 -12.49 7.78 8.89
C ASP A 12 -11.48 7.41 9.99
N ALA A 13 -11.93 7.22 11.23
CA ALA A 13 -11.08 6.80 12.35
C ALA A 13 -10.52 5.39 12.16
N LEU A 14 -11.34 4.43 11.70
CA LEU A 14 -10.90 3.08 11.36
C LEU A 14 -9.80 3.10 10.30
N ARG A 15 -10.01 3.89 9.24
CA ARG A 15 -9.00 4.08 8.19
C ARG A 15 -7.71 4.67 8.74
N GLY A 16 -7.80 5.69 9.58
CA GLY A 16 -6.64 6.32 10.23
C GLY A 16 -5.86 5.34 11.11
N PHE A 17 -6.56 4.57 11.94
CA PHE A 17 -5.95 3.54 12.77
C PHE A 17 -5.26 2.46 11.92
N ALA A 18 -5.92 1.98 10.86
CA ALA A 18 -5.34 1.04 9.92
C ALA A 18 -4.06 1.59 9.25
N MET A 19 -4.00 2.90 8.96
CA MET A 19 -2.78 3.53 8.41
C MET A 19 -1.65 3.57 9.45
N LEU A 20 -1.95 3.89 10.72
CA LEU A 20 -0.95 3.92 11.79
C LEU A 20 -0.32 2.54 12.05
N LEU A 21 -1.11 1.46 11.96
CA LEU A 21 -0.60 0.09 12.06
C LEU A 21 0.42 -0.25 10.96
N GLY A 22 0.46 0.51 9.86
CA GLY A 22 1.52 0.42 8.87
C GLY A 22 2.91 0.66 9.47
N ILE A 23 3.04 1.59 10.41
CA ILE A 23 4.31 1.89 11.09
C ILE A 23 4.81 0.68 11.87
N VAL A 24 3.90 0.02 12.60
CA VAL A 24 4.20 -1.20 13.37
C VAL A 24 4.72 -2.31 12.45
N LEU A 25 4.11 -2.48 11.27
CA LEU A 25 4.59 -3.48 10.31
C LEU A 25 6.01 -3.19 9.81
N HIS A 26 6.33 -1.93 9.47
CA HIS A 26 7.66 -1.58 8.99
C HIS A 26 8.72 -1.73 10.09
N ALA A 27 8.36 -1.40 11.34
CA ALA A 27 9.24 -1.60 12.50
C ALA A 27 9.48 -3.09 12.82
N ALA A 28 8.56 -3.98 12.44
CA ALA A 28 8.68 -5.41 12.65
C ALA A 28 9.57 -6.13 11.61
N LEU A 29 9.71 -5.60 10.38
CA LEU A 29 10.46 -6.23 9.29
C LEU A 29 11.89 -6.70 9.65
N PRO A 30 12.71 -5.96 10.42
CA PRO A 30 14.07 -6.40 10.78
C PRO A 30 14.12 -7.65 11.67
N TYR A 31 13.03 -7.98 12.38
CA TYR A 31 12.98 -9.03 13.41
C TYR A 31 12.23 -10.29 12.97
N MET A 32 11.92 -10.40 11.68
CA MET A 32 11.11 -11.50 11.15
C MET A 32 11.94 -12.67 10.59
N GLY A 33 13.27 -12.58 10.59
CA GLY A 33 14.14 -13.71 10.23
C GLY A 33 14.03 -14.13 8.76
N PHE A 34 13.66 -13.21 7.85
CA PHE A 34 13.58 -13.51 6.42
C PHE A 34 14.99 -13.67 5.84
N SER A 35 15.59 -14.84 6.04
CA SER A 35 17.02 -15.08 5.84
C SER A 35 17.49 -14.95 4.38
N GLU A 36 16.62 -15.08 3.37
CA GLU A 36 17.12 -15.20 1.98
C GLU A 36 16.28 -14.56 0.87
N SER A 37 15.08 -14.02 1.13
CA SER A 37 14.15 -13.66 0.03
C SER A 37 13.66 -12.22 -0.03
N MET A 38 14.01 -11.35 0.92
CA MET A 38 13.45 -10.01 0.92
C MET A 38 14.53 -8.97 1.17
N ILE A 39 14.50 -7.98 0.29
CA ILE A 39 14.95 -6.58 0.32
C ILE A 39 15.46 -5.98 1.66
N TRP A 40 15.10 -6.52 2.83
CA TRP A 40 15.43 -5.98 4.15
C TRP A 40 16.54 -6.77 4.85
N PRO A 41 17.59 -6.12 5.39
CA PRO A 41 18.57 -6.79 6.24
C PRO A 41 17.91 -7.19 7.57
N SER A 42 17.78 -8.51 7.81
CA SER A 42 17.25 -9.07 9.06
C SER A 42 18.41 -9.33 10.02
N ASP A 43 18.16 -9.13 11.31
CA ASP A 43 19.05 -9.65 12.34
C ASP A 43 18.90 -11.20 12.42
N ASN A 44 19.91 -11.87 12.99
CA ASN A 44 19.90 -13.32 13.21
C ASN A 44 18.98 -13.71 14.39
N ASP A 45 18.62 -12.75 15.26
CA ASP A 45 17.67 -12.94 16.34
C ASP A 45 16.24 -12.66 15.86
N ASP A 46 15.56 -13.71 15.39
CA ASP A 46 14.17 -13.64 14.98
C ASP A 46 13.20 -13.80 16.17
N SER A 47 12.07 -13.10 16.12
CA SER A 47 11.03 -13.22 17.15
C SER A 47 9.72 -13.72 16.56
N ARG A 48 9.35 -14.95 16.94
CA ARG A 48 8.07 -15.56 16.54
C ARG A 48 6.86 -14.72 16.98
N LEU A 49 6.94 -14.02 18.11
CA LEU A 49 5.89 -13.12 18.57
C LEU A 49 5.69 -11.93 17.63
N ILE A 50 6.80 -11.31 17.18
CA ILE A 50 6.75 -10.19 16.23
C ILE A 50 6.15 -10.63 14.89
N VAL A 51 6.54 -11.81 14.40
CA VAL A 51 5.96 -12.40 13.18
C VAL A 51 4.45 -12.61 13.32
N ILE A 52 3.98 -13.16 14.45
CA ILE A 52 2.54 -13.36 14.69
C ILE A 52 1.79 -12.02 14.69
N ILE A 53 2.32 -11.01 15.37
CA ILE A 53 1.73 -9.66 15.41
C ILE A 53 1.68 -9.04 14.00
N PHE A 54 2.78 -9.15 13.24
CA PHE A 54 2.86 -8.67 11.86
C PHE A 54 1.76 -9.32 11.01
N GLN A 55 1.68 -10.64 11.03
CA GLN A 55 0.72 -11.37 10.20
C GLN A 55 -0.72 -11.09 10.61
N PHE A 56 -1.00 -11.04 11.91
CA PHE A 56 -2.31 -10.66 12.41
C PHE A 56 -2.74 -9.30 11.86
N ILE A 57 -1.90 -8.27 12.01
CA ILE A 57 -2.20 -6.92 11.51
C ILE A 57 -2.34 -6.92 9.98
N HIS A 58 -1.44 -7.61 9.27
CA HIS A 58 -1.43 -7.62 7.81
C HIS A 58 -2.69 -8.25 7.21
N LEU A 59 -3.14 -9.38 7.78
CA LEU A 59 -4.25 -10.19 7.26
C LEU A 59 -5.57 -9.43 7.15
N TRP A 60 -5.95 -8.66 8.18
CA TRP A 60 -7.24 -7.97 8.18
C TRP A 60 -7.15 -6.55 7.62
N ARG A 61 -6.01 -5.88 7.78
CA ARG A 61 -5.87 -4.47 7.40
C ARG A 61 -6.04 -4.26 5.89
N MET A 62 -5.44 -5.12 5.06
CA MET A 62 -5.53 -4.98 3.61
C MET A 62 -6.98 -5.15 3.11
N PRO A 63 -7.73 -6.21 3.49
CA PRO A 63 -9.17 -6.32 3.20
C PRO A 63 -9.99 -5.12 3.68
N VAL A 64 -9.74 -4.60 4.89
CA VAL A 64 -10.45 -3.42 5.42
C VAL A 64 -10.27 -2.20 4.52
N PHE A 65 -9.05 -1.96 4.00
CA PHE A 65 -8.84 -0.85 3.06
C PHE A 65 -9.61 -1.02 1.74
N PHE A 66 -9.71 -2.25 1.21
CA PHE A 66 -10.48 -2.50 -0.01
C PHE A 66 -11.98 -2.29 0.21
N ILE A 67 -12.53 -2.79 1.31
CA ILE A 67 -13.95 -2.61 1.68
C ILE A 67 -14.25 -1.11 1.85
N LEU A 68 -13.41 -0.38 2.59
CA LEU A 68 -13.56 1.06 2.77
C LEU A 68 -13.47 1.83 1.44
N SER A 69 -12.55 1.45 0.55
CA SER A 69 -12.42 2.06 -0.78
C SER A 69 -13.69 1.90 -1.62
N GLY A 70 -14.31 0.71 -1.58
CA GLY A 70 -15.59 0.45 -2.25
C GLY A 70 -16.75 1.24 -1.63
N PHE A 71 -16.85 1.26 -0.31
CA PHE A 71 -17.87 2.01 0.42
C PHE A 71 -17.81 3.52 0.13
N PHE A 72 -16.62 4.12 0.19
CA PHE A 72 -16.46 5.54 -0.13
C PHE A 72 -16.66 5.83 -1.62
N ALA A 73 -16.34 4.89 -2.51
CA ALA A 73 -16.60 5.02 -3.94
C ALA A 73 -18.10 5.09 -4.24
N SER A 74 -18.92 4.21 -3.66
CA SER A 74 -20.37 4.23 -3.88
C SER A 74 -21.01 5.51 -3.33
N LEU A 75 -20.57 5.97 -2.15
CA LEU A 75 -20.99 7.24 -1.57
C LEU A 75 -20.64 8.43 -2.50
N LEU A 76 -19.45 8.42 -3.09
CA LEU A 76 -19.00 9.48 -4.00
C LEU A 76 -19.82 9.50 -5.29
N VAL A 77 -20.08 8.33 -5.89
CA VAL A 77 -20.92 8.19 -7.10
C VAL A 77 -22.34 8.68 -6.82
N SER A 78 -22.93 8.32 -5.67
CA SER A 78 -24.28 8.78 -5.32
C SER A 78 -24.40 10.30 -5.16
N ARG A 79 -23.28 10.99 -4.86
CA ARG A 79 -23.26 12.43 -4.58
C ARG A 79 -22.89 13.27 -5.79
N TYR A 80 -21.91 12.82 -6.59
CA TYR A 80 -21.34 13.62 -7.69
C TYR A 80 -21.44 12.96 -9.07
N GLY A 81 -21.98 11.74 -9.15
CA GLY A 81 -22.13 11.00 -10.40
C GLY A 81 -20.84 10.33 -10.91
N TRP A 82 -20.99 9.55 -11.97
CA TRP A 82 -19.94 8.70 -12.54
C TRP A 82 -18.80 9.48 -13.23
N THR A 83 -19.11 10.63 -13.85
CA THR A 83 -18.11 11.45 -14.55
C THR A 83 -17.08 12.04 -13.58
N TYR A 84 -17.54 12.57 -12.44
CA TYR A 84 -16.65 13.04 -11.39
C TYR A 84 -15.82 11.90 -10.79
N TRP A 85 -16.44 10.74 -10.59
CA TRP A 85 -15.77 9.56 -10.02
C TRP A 85 -14.59 9.08 -10.89
N TRP A 86 -14.78 8.95 -12.21
CA TRP A 86 -13.71 8.54 -13.13
C TRP A 86 -12.54 9.52 -13.16
N LYS A 87 -12.82 10.83 -13.25
CA LYS A 87 -11.78 11.87 -13.20
C LYS A 87 -11.00 11.80 -11.88
N ASN A 88 -11.70 11.59 -10.77
CA ASN A 88 -11.11 11.48 -9.45
C ASN A 88 -10.21 10.23 -9.32
N ARG A 89 -10.66 9.07 -9.83
CA ARG A 89 -9.87 7.83 -9.87
C ARG A 89 -8.61 7.97 -10.72
N PHE A 90 -8.73 8.58 -11.90
CA PHE A 90 -7.59 8.79 -12.79
C PHE A 90 -6.49 9.61 -12.11
N LEU A 91 -6.85 10.75 -11.50
CA LEU A 91 -5.88 11.65 -10.86
C LEU A 91 -5.27 11.09 -9.57
N ARG A 92 -5.99 10.24 -8.83
CA ARG A 92 -5.54 9.75 -7.51
C ARG A 92 -5.02 8.31 -7.50
N VAL A 93 -5.25 7.54 -8.56
CA VAL A 93 -4.85 6.13 -8.65
C VAL A 93 -3.96 5.91 -9.86
N LEU A 94 -4.45 6.26 -11.06
CA LEU A 94 -3.76 5.96 -12.32
C LEU A 94 -2.53 6.86 -12.54
N LEU A 95 -2.63 8.15 -12.26
CA LEU A 95 -1.49 9.05 -12.37
C LEU A 95 -0.39 8.71 -11.35
N PRO A 96 -0.69 8.49 -10.05
CA PRO A 96 0.31 8.07 -9.09
C PRO A 96 0.96 6.73 -9.43
N ILE A 97 0.22 5.72 -9.89
CA ILE A 97 0.84 4.42 -10.19
C ILE A 97 1.85 4.54 -11.32
N ILE A 98 1.57 5.30 -12.39
CA ILE A 98 2.51 5.47 -13.52
C ILE A 98 3.79 6.18 -13.05
N ILE A 99 3.63 7.31 -12.38
CA ILE A 99 4.75 8.15 -11.95
C ILE A 99 5.60 7.43 -10.91
N PHE A 100 4.97 6.90 -9.86
CA PHE A 100 5.71 6.28 -8.77
C PHE A 100 6.27 4.92 -9.14
N THR A 101 5.69 4.17 -10.07
CA THR A 101 6.31 2.92 -10.55
C THR A 101 7.65 3.22 -11.22
N PHE A 102 7.72 4.24 -12.08
CA PHE A 102 8.97 4.63 -12.72
C PHE A 102 10.01 5.13 -11.70
N ILE A 103 9.60 6.02 -10.80
CA ILE A 103 10.48 6.54 -9.74
C ILE A 103 10.99 5.42 -8.84
N MET A 104 10.13 4.49 -8.43
CA MET A 104 10.51 3.37 -7.57
C MET A 104 11.47 2.42 -8.29
N SER A 105 11.21 2.09 -9.56
CA SER A 105 12.11 1.26 -10.37
C SER A 105 13.49 1.90 -10.56
N ALA A 106 13.54 3.23 -10.59
CA ALA A 106 14.78 3.98 -10.70
C ALA A 106 15.50 4.22 -9.36
N THR A 107 14.86 4.00 -8.21
CA THR A 107 15.42 4.35 -6.87
C THR A 107 15.63 3.13 -5.97
N ILE A 108 14.61 2.30 -5.81
CA ILE A 108 14.60 1.16 -4.88
C ILE A 108 15.72 0.15 -5.15
N PRO A 109 15.94 -0.34 -6.38
CA PRO A 109 16.89 -1.43 -6.61
C PRO A 109 18.33 -1.10 -6.19
N TRP A 110 18.79 0.11 -6.51
CA TRP A 110 20.16 0.49 -6.18
C TRP A 110 20.32 0.96 -4.73
N ILE A 111 19.28 1.54 -4.10
CA ILE A 111 19.29 1.86 -2.67
C ILE A 111 19.50 0.58 -1.85
N PHE A 112 18.74 -0.48 -2.16
CA PHE A 112 18.87 -1.74 -1.46
C PHE A 112 20.20 -2.45 -1.78
N LYS A 113 20.62 -2.48 -3.05
CA LYS A 113 21.94 -3.01 -3.41
C LYS A 113 23.07 -2.28 -2.70
N TYR A 114 22.98 -0.96 -2.55
CA TYR A 114 23.92 -0.18 -1.76
C TYR A 114 23.88 -0.58 -0.28
N GLY A 115 22.70 -0.79 0.30
CA GLY A 115 22.55 -1.27 1.68
C GLY A 115 23.29 -2.57 1.98
N TYR A 116 23.25 -3.54 1.04
CA TYR A 116 23.95 -4.82 1.20
C TYR A 116 25.43 -4.78 0.84
N THR A 117 25.80 -4.09 -0.25
CA THR A 117 27.16 -4.16 -0.82
C THR A 117 28.05 -2.97 -0.48
N GLN A 118 27.47 -1.89 0.04
CA GLN A 118 28.10 -0.57 0.27
C GLN A 118 28.77 0.03 -0.98
N LYS A 119 28.49 -0.51 -2.17
CA LYS A 119 29.00 -0.03 -3.45
C LYS A 119 27.91 0.72 -4.19
N LEU A 120 28.17 1.99 -4.48
CA LEU A 120 27.26 2.80 -5.26
C LEU A 120 27.30 2.34 -6.73
N SER A 121 26.21 1.72 -7.18
CA SER A 121 25.99 1.43 -8.60
C SER A 121 24.59 1.86 -8.94
N LEU A 122 24.45 2.89 -9.77
CA LEU A 122 23.16 3.40 -10.21
C LEU A 122 22.70 2.56 -11.39
N PHE A 123 21.60 1.84 -11.22
CA PHE A 123 20.98 1.06 -12.28
C PHE A 123 19.47 1.12 -12.14
N TYR A 124 18.80 1.04 -13.29
CA TYR A 124 17.37 0.87 -13.37
C TYR A 124 17.07 -0.63 -13.39
N SER A 125 16.17 -1.08 -12.52
CA SER A 125 15.59 -2.42 -12.62
C SER A 125 14.09 -2.31 -12.39
N ASN A 126 13.33 -2.91 -13.29
CA ASN A 126 11.89 -3.07 -13.17
C ASN A 126 11.53 -4.45 -12.59
N ASP A 127 12.53 -5.21 -12.16
CA ASP A 127 12.26 -6.51 -11.55
C ASP A 127 11.36 -6.27 -10.36
N ASN A 128 10.32 -7.10 -10.26
CA ASN A 128 9.54 -7.19 -9.04
C ASN A 128 8.70 -5.92 -8.74
N GLN A 129 8.69 -4.91 -9.61
CA GLN A 129 7.80 -3.75 -9.51
C GLN A 129 6.44 -4.05 -10.15
N PRO A 130 5.30 -3.58 -9.59
CA PRO A 130 5.16 -2.65 -8.46
C PRO A 130 4.98 -3.34 -7.10
N HIS A 131 6.07 -3.58 -6.35
CA HIS A 131 6.02 -4.21 -5.02
C HIS A 131 5.23 -3.41 -3.99
N HIS A 132 5.57 -2.13 -3.81
CA HIS A 132 4.89 -1.29 -2.80
C HIS A 132 3.57 -0.69 -3.30
N LEU A 133 3.39 -0.58 -4.62
CA LEU A 133 2.22 0.02 -5.25
C LEU A 133 1.18 -1.03 -5.68
N TRP A 134 1.37 -2.29 -5.29
CA TRP A 134 0.50 -3.42 -5.65
C TRP A 134 -0.99 -3.15 -5.36
N PHE A 135 -1.28 -2.44 -4.26
CA PHE A 135 -2.66 -2.13 -3.89
C PHE A 135 -3.33 -1.19 -4.90
N LEU A 136 -2.60 -0.24 -5.50
CA LEU A 136 -3.12 0.65 -6.55
C LEU A 136 -3.44 -0.15 -7.81
N TRP A 137 -2.58 -1.11 -8.15
CA TRP A 137 -2.79 -2.02 -9.28
C TRP A 137 -4.10 -2.79 -9.12
N HIS A 138 -4.35 -3.35 -7.93
CA HIS A 138 -5.60 -4.06 -7.63
C HIS A 138 -6.82 -3.13 -7.66
N LEU A 139 -6.69 -1.89 -7.18
CA LEU A 139 -7.77 -0.91 -7.26
C LEU A 139 -8.14 -0.57 -8.71
N ILE A 140 -7.16 -0.50 -9.62
CA ILE A 140 -7.41 -0.29 -11.05
C ILE A 140 -8.16 -1.49 -11.64
N ILE A 141 -7.70 -2.71 -11.36
CA ILE A 141 -8.37 -3.94 -11.80
C ILE A 141 -9.82 -3.92 -11.35
N ILE A 142 -10.07 -3.76 -10.04
CA ILE A 142 -11.43 -3.72 -9.49
C ILE A 142 -12.26 -2.63 -10.16
N THR A 143 -11.68 -1.45 -10.41
CA THR A 143 -12.35 -0.32 -11.06
C THR A 143 -12.73 -0.60 -12.52
N LEU A 144 -11.96 -1.41 -13.25
CA LEU A 144 -12.27 -1.78 -14.63
C LEU A 144 -13.37 -2.84 -14.73
N PHE A 145 -13.52 -3.68 -13.69
CA PHE A 145 -14.50 -4.76 -13.64
C PHE A 145 -15.81 -4.40 -12.90
N THR A 146 -15.96 -3.17 -12.40
CA THR A 146 -17.18 -2.69 -11.71
C THR A 146 -17.81 -1.55 -12.46
#